data_AF-A0A4Y8QBK1-F1
#
_entry.id   AF-A0A4Y8QBK1-F1
#
_cell.length_a   1.000
_cell.length_b   1.000
_cell.length_c   1.000
_cell.angle_alpha   90.00
_cell.angle_beta   90.00
_cell.angle_gamma   90.00
#
_symmetry.space_group_name_H-M   'P 1'
#
loop_
_entity.id
_entity.type
_entity.pdbx_description
1 polymer ?
#
loop_
_entity_poly.entity_id
_entity_poly.type
_entity_poly.pdbx_seq_one_letter_code
_entity_poly.pdbx_strand_id
1 'polypeptide(L)' 'MSSRFKVRAYCSARGCDYIHKEDVVQAIDYASSYSVAQMLNAAGRVAACPACGAAMQFYSHAVIDEFG' A
#
# COMPACT_ATOMS: atom_id res chain seq x y z
N MET A 1 -4.65 9.76 -19.95
CA MET A 1 -4.89 8.44 -19.31
C MET A 1 -3.82 8.19 -18.25
N SER A 2 -3.96 8.73 -17.04
CA SER A 2 -3.04 8.41 -15.94
C SER A 2 -3.74 7.42 -15.03
N SER A 3 -3.55 6.13 -15.29
CA SER A 3 -4.03 5.07 -14.41
C SER A 3 -3.28 5.20 -13.08
N ARG A 4 -3.93 5.74 -12.04
CA ARG A 4 -3.35 6.00 -10.71
C ARG A 4 -3.49 4.75 -9.82
N PHE A 5 -3.04 3.60 -10.30
CA PHE A 5 -2.99 2.38 -9.48
C PHE A 5 -1.79 2.42 -8.56
N LYS A 6 -2.03 2.11 -7.30
CA LYS A 6 -1.12 2.35 -6.19
C LYS A 6 -1.11 1.15 -5.25
N VAL A 7 0.01 0.89 -4.60
CA VAL A 7 0.09 -0.03 -3.47
C VAL A 7 0.42 0.80 -2.24
N ARG A 8 -0.40 0.68 -1.19
CA ARG A 8 -0.21 1.41 0.07
C ARG A 8 0.22 0.48 1.18
N ALA A 9 1.08 0.98 2.06
CA ALA A 9 1.35 0.37 3.34
C ALA A 9 0.34 0.83 4.40
N TYR A 10 0.00 -0.05 5.34
CA TYR A 10 -0.70 0.30 6.58
C TYR A 10 -0.11 -0.49 7.74
N CYS A 11 -0.26 0.02 8.96
CA CYS A 11 0.14 -0.70 10.15
C CYS A 11 -0.85 -1.82 10.48
N SER A 12 -0.36 -3.03 10.75
CA SER A 12 -1.22 -4.16 11.17
C SER A 12 -1.75 -4.07 12.61
N ALA A 13 -1.19 -3.17 13.43
CA ALA A 13 -1.60 -3.02 14.83
C ALA A 13 -2.99 -2.39 14.93
N ARG A 14 -3.88 -3.04 15.69
CA ARG A 14 -5.19 -2.48 16.04
C ARG A 14 -5.00 -1.20 16.87
N GLY A 15 -5.43 -0.07 16.32
CA GLY A 15 -5.37 1.24 16.99
C GLY A 15 -4.16 2.10 16.62
N CYS A 16 -3.31 1.66 15.69
CA CYS A 16 -2.26 2.50 15.12
C CYS A 16 -2.79 3.20 13.85
N ASP A 17 -2.98 4.51 13.91
CA ASP A 17 -3.48 5.33 12.80
C ASP A 17 -2.37 5.78 11.83
N TYR A 18 -1.27 5.02 11.77
CA TYR A 18 -0.15 5.32 10.88
C TYR A 18 -0.56 5.16 9.41
N ILE A 19 -0.74 6.28 8.72
CA ILE A 19 -1.02 6.36 7.29
C ILE A 19 -0.16 7.48 6.69
N HIS A 20 1.00 7.15 6.10
CA HIS A 20 1.74 8.10 5.27
C HIS A 20 1.27 8.02 3.83
N LYS A 21 0.85 9.17 3.29
CA LYS A 21 0.41 9.29 1.89
C LYS A 21 1.58 9.14 0.91
N GLU A 22 2.82 9.23 1.41
CA GLU A 22 4.05 9.05 0.62
C GLU A 22 4.43 7.56 0.42
N ASP A 23 3.95 6.64 1.27
CA ASP A 23 4.27 5.21 1.21
C ASP A 23 3.45 4.49 0.14
N VAL A 24 3.68 4.91 -1.11
CA VAL A 24 2.87 4.55 -2.27
C VAL A 24 3.76 4.05 -3.41
N VAL A 25 3.60 2.77 -3.79
CA VAL A 25 4.22 2.22 -5.01
C VAL A 25 3.25 2.40 -6.17
N GLN A 26 3.69 3.02 -7.26
CA GLN A 26 2.87 3.14 -8.47
C GLN A 26 2.86 1.81 -9.24
N ALA A 27 1.68 1.45 -9.77
CA ALA A 27 1.48 0.28 -10.60
C ALA A 27 0.82 0.68 -11.93
N ILE A 28 1.04 -0.14 -12.97
CA ILE A 28 0.57 0.12 -14.33
C ILE A 28 -0.95 -0.10 -14.42
N ASP A 29 -1.46 -1.14 -13.76
CA ASP A 29 -2.86 -1.51 -13.70
C ASP A 29 -3.25 -2.06 -12.31
N TYR A 30 -4.55 -2.34 -12.11
CA TYR A 30 -5.06 -2.92 -10.87
C TYR A 30 -4.46 -4.30 -10.59
N ALA A 31 -4.35 -5.15 -11.60
CA ALA A 31 -3.82 -6.52 -11.46
C ALA A 31 -2.37 -6.51 -10.96
N SER A 32 -1.55 -5.62 -11.50
CA SER A 32 -0.17 -5.37 -11.10
C SER A 32 -0.10 -4.81 -9.68
N SER A 33 -1.00 -3.90 -9.30
CA SER A 33 -1.04 -3.40 -7.91
C SER A 33 -1.36 -4.50 -6.91
N TYR A 34 -2.25 -5.42 -7.27
CA TYR A 34 -2.62 -6.55 -6.43
C TYR A 34 -1.49 -7.58 -6.30
N SER A 35 -0.85 -7.95 -7.41
CA SER A 35 0.27 -8.89 -7.39
C SER A 35 1.47 -8.34 -6.62
N VAL A 36 1.77 -7.05 -6.75
CA VAL A 36 2.82 -6.38 -5.98
C VAL A 36 2.50 -6.36 -4.48
N ALA A 37 1.25 -6.04 -4.10
CA ALA A 37 0.84 -6.08 -2.70
C ALA A 37 1.02 -7.48 -2.07
N GLN A 38 0.61 -8.54 -2.79
CA GLN A 38 0.85 -9.91 -2.33
C GLN A 38 2.33 -10.25 -2.24
N MET A 39 3.13 -9.88 -3.25
CA MET A 39 4.57 -10.15 -3.25
C MET A 39 5.26 -9.47 -2.06
N LEU A 40 4.91 -8.22 -1.76
CA LEU A 40 5.47 -7.47 -0.63
C LEU A 40 5.06 -8.07 0.72
N ASN A 41 3.83 -8.53 0.85
CA ASN A 41 3.38 -9.25 2.05
C ASN A 41 4.08 -10.61 2.19
N ALA A 42 4.34 -11.32 1.10
CA ALA A 42 4.99 -12.64 1.10
C ALA A 42 6.51 -12.57 1.30
N ALA A 43 7.16 -11.47 0.90
CA ALA A 43 8.61 -11.30 1.00
C ALA A 43 9.15 -11.31 2.44
N GLY A 44 8.28 -11.21 3.46
CA GLY A 44 8.63 -11.36 4.88
C GLY A 44 9.51 -10.23 5.46
N ARG A 45 10.04 -9.34 4.61
CA ARG A 45 10.76 -8.11 4.97
C ARG A 45 9.80 -6.94 5.11
N VAL A 46 8.68 -7.16 5.77
CA VAL A 46 7.71 -6.09 5.89
C VAL A 46 8.25 -5.04 6.84
N ALA A 47 8.40 -3.81 6.35
CA ALA A 47 8.91 -2.70 7.14
C ALA A 47 8.15 -2.59 8.47
N ALA A 48 8.87 -2.31 9.56
CA ALA A 48 8.24 -2.00 10.83
C ALA A 48 7.59 -0.62 10.74
N CYS A 49 6.38 -0.49 11.28
CA CYS A 49 5.70 0.79 11.41
C CYS A 49 6.56 1.71 12.28
N PRO A 50 6.93 2.91 11.81
CA PRO A 50 7.78 3.81 12.59
C PRO A 50 7.07 4.41 13.81
N ALA A 51 5.73 4.36 13.86
CA ALA A 51 4.96 4.84 15.00
C ALA A 51 4.87 3.84 16.17
N CYS A 52 4.74 2.55 15.89
CA CYS A 52 4.50 1.53 16.94
C CYS A 52 5.36 0.27 16.86
N GLY A 53 6.23 0.15 15.84
CA GLY A 53 7.12 -0.99 15.64
C GLY A 53 6.47 -2.26 15.10
N ALA A 54 5.13 -2.31 14.98
CA ALA A 54 4.44 -3.48 14.43
C ALA A 54 4.72 -3.67 12.94
N ALA A 55 4.55 -4.90 12.44
CA ALA A 55 4.69 -5.18 11.02
C ALA A 55 3.70 -4.33 10.20
N MET A 56 4.16 -3.73 9.10
CA MET A 56 3.25 -3.16 8.12
C MET A 56 2.59 -4.26 7.27
N GLN A 57 1.60 -3.90 6.48
CA GLN A 57 0.99 -4.75 5.46
C GLN A 57 0.68 -3.88 4.24
N PHE A 58 0.60 -4.50 3.06
CA PHE A 58 0.38 -3.82 1.80
C PHE A 58 -0.95 -4.21 1.17
N TYR A 59 -1.63 -3.25 0.55
CA TYR A 59 -2.87 -3.48 -0.21
C TYR A 59 -2.88 -2.68 -1.51
N SER A 60 -3.59 -3.22 -2.51
CA SER A 60 -3.87 -2.52 -3.76
C SER A 60 -4.86 -1.38 -3.53
N HIS A 61 -4.52 -0.20 -4.01
CA HIS A 61 -5.32 1.01 -3.93
C HIS A 61 -5.46 1.60 -5.35
N ALA A 62 -6.68 1.68 -5.87
CA ALA A 62 -6.96 2.45 -7.09
C ALA A 62 -7.43 3.85 -6.69
N VAL A 63 -6.84 4.91 -7.26
CA VAL A 63 -7.45 6.24 -7.21
C VAL A 63 -8.29 6.37 -8.47
N ILE A 64 -9.60 6.25 -8.32
CA ILE A 64 -10.54 6.66 -9.35
C ILE A 64 -10.61 8.19 -9.23
N ASP A 65 -9.99 8.92 -10.16
CA ASP A 65 -10.32 10.34 -10.30
C ASP A 65 -11.74 10.39 -10.85
N GLU A 66 -12.71 10.66 -9.98
CA GLU A 66 -14.01 11.12 -10.42
C GLU A 66 -13.84 12.55 -10.97
N PHE A 67 -13.91 12.63 -12.31
CA PHE A 67 -14.16 13.82 -13.14
C PHE A 67 -13.06 14.90 -13.26
N GLY A 68 -12.57 15.01 -14.50
CA GLY A 68 -12.24 16.27 -15.15
C GLY A 68 -12.89 16.25 -16.53
#